data_AF-A0A9D9VNE8-F1
#
_entry.id   AF-A0A9D9VNE8-F1
#
_cell.length_a   1.000
_cell.length_b   1.000
_cell.length_c   1.000
_cell.angle_alpha   90.00
_cell.angle_beta   90.00
_cell.angle_gamma   90.00
#
_symmetry.space_group_name_H-M   'P 1'
#
loop_
_entity.id
_entity.type
_entity.pdbx_description
1 polymer ?
#
loop_
_entity_poly.entity_id
_entity_poly.type
_entity_poly.pdbx_seq_one_letter_code
_entity_poly.pdbx_strand_id
1 'polypeptide(L)'
;MKKTKKLLNKLAEEVEKTPVIQIACDKFGISRNTFYRWMKEDKKFLIRINEAMSLGNGLVSEVAISNVLEGIKRKDAMYTKYWLSHRHPDFRRPFVFKVDSDDLINHFRSTMEGVKKREIEENIMNAITEGDIKKHEEAEKSASEFLDKWRSVLSKPNEYRAQEIFEKWKKEYEESGKEPPKMTKKPDGSDLPLM
;
A
#
# COMPACT_ATOMS: atom_id res chain seq x y z
N MET A 1 -38.77 22.46 -13.72
CA MET A 1 -39.67 22.20 -12.57
C MET A 1 -38.99 22.64 -11.28
N LYS A 2 -39.70 23.29 -10.35
CA LYS A 2 -39.11 23.77 -9.07
C LYS A 2 -39.02 22.63 -8.04
N LYS A 3 -37.88 22.53 -7.35
CA LYS A 3 -37.68 21.61 -6.21
C LYS A 3 -38.61 22.05 -5.07
N THR A 4 -39.54 21.19 -4.67
CA THR A 4 -40.44 21.45 -3.52
C THR A 4 -40.51 20.25 -2.61
N LYS A 5 -40.66 20.47 -1.29
CA LYS A 5 -40.74 19.39 -0.30
C LYS A 5 -41.88 18.39 -0.62
N LYS A 6 -43.01 18.90 -1.12
CA LYS A 6 -44.16 18.08 -1.55
C LYS A 6 -43.79 17.16 -2.73
N LEU A 7 -43.06 17.67 -3.72
CA LEU A 7 -42.60 16.87 -4.86
C LEU A 7 -41.60 15.79 -4.42
N LEU A 8 -40.64 16.14 -3.55
CA LEU A 8 -39.66 15.18 -3.03
C LEU A 8 -40.32 14.04 -2.25
N ASN A 9 -41.34 14.34 -1.45
CA ASN A 9 -42.10 13.31 -0.75
C ASN A 9 -42.85 12.39 -1.72
N LYS A 10 -43.52 12.95 -2.72
CA LYS A 10 -44.23 12.16 -3.75
C LYS A 10 -43.29 11.28 -4.58
N LEU A 11 -42.09 11.76 -4.87
CA LEU A 11 -41.05 10.97 -5.53
C LEU A 11 -40.66 9.76 -4.69
N ALA A 12 -40.46 9.95 -3.38
CA ALA A 12 -40.14 8.85 -2.47
C ALA A 12 -41.29 7.84 -2.36
N GLU A 13 -42.54 8.31 -2.22
CA GLU A 13 -43.73 7.44 -2.20
C GLU A 13 -43.87 6.60 -3.47
N GLU A 14 -43.52 7.16 -4.63
CA GLU A 14 -43.55 6.41 -5.89
C GLU A 14 -42.44 5.37 -5.97
N VAL A 15 -41.23 5.74 -5.53
CA VAL A 15 -40.08 4.83 -5.47
C VAL A 15 -40.32 3.67 -4.51
N GLU A 16 -41.04 3.91 -3.41
CA GLU A 16 -41.45 2.88 -2.46
C GLU A 16 -42.39 1.85 -3.09
N LYS A 17 -43.31 2.29 -3.95
CA LYS A 17 -44.23 1.38 -4.66
C LYS A 17 -43.55 0.66 -5.81
N THR A 18 -42.66 1.34 -6.50
CA THR A 18 -41.96 0.83 -7.68
C THR A 18 -40.53 1.34 -7.63
N PRO A 19 -39.55 0.50 -7.20
CA PRO A 19 -38.16 0.91 -6.96
C PRO A 19 -37.36 1.11 -8.26
N VAL A 20 -37.94 1.86 -9.20
CA VAL A 20 -37.39 2.19 -10.51
C VAL A 20 -37.45 3.71 -10.64
N ILE A 21 -36.30 4.35 -10.42
CA ILE A 21 -36.17 5.82 -10.42
C ILE A 21 -36.69 6.46 -11.72
N GLN A 22 -36.50 5.79 -12.86
CA GLN A 22 -36.98 6.26 -14.16
C GLN A 22 -38.51 6.44 -14.17
N ILE A 23 -39.27 5.46 -13.65
CA ILE A 23 -40.73 5.50 -13.60
C ILE A 23 -41.20 6.66 -12.74
N ALA A 24 -40.59 6.85 -11.57
CA ALA A 24 -40.90 7.99 -10.71
C ALA A 24 -40.56 9.33 -11.38
N CYS A 25 -39.43 9.41 -12.06
CA CYS A 25 -39.02 10.62 -12.79
C CYS A 25 -40.00 10.99 -13.91
N ASP A 26 -40.40 10.01 -14.72
CA ASP A 26 -41.34 10.21 -15.84
C ASP A 26 -42.72 10.62 -15.32
N LYS A 27 -43.20 9.98 -14.24
CA LYS A 27 -44.49 10.28 -13.61
C LYS A 27 -44.60 11.73 -13.14
N PHE A 28 -43.51 12.32 -12.66
CA PHE A 28 -43.47 13.70 -12.19
C PHE A 28 -42.81 14.67 -13.17
N GLY A 29 -42.51 14.25 -14.40
CA GLY A 29 -41.95 15.13 -15.43
C GLY A 29 -40.60 15.73 -15.07
N ILE A 30 -39.73 14.96 -14.39
CA ILE A 30 -38.36 15.38 -14.06
C ILE A 30 -37.33 14.52 -14.77
N SER A 31 -36.19 15.10 -15.11
CA SER A 31 -35.05 14.32 -15.62
C SER A 31 -34.34 13.60 -14.48
N ARG A 32 -33.80 12.39 -14.76
CA ARG A 32 -32.93 11.66 -13.83
C ARG A 32 -31.75 12.51 -13.34
N ASN A 33 -31.15 13.31 -14.23
CA ASN A 33 -30.05 14.21 -13.87
C ASN A 33 -30.45 15.19 -12.77
N THR A 34 -31.67 15.73 -12.84
CA THR A 34 -32.21 16.64 -11.83
C THR A 34 -32.48 15.92 -10.52
N PHE A 35 -33.04 14.72 -10.59
CA PHE A 35 -33.26 13.85 -9.43
C PHE A 35 -31.95 13.55 -8.67
N TYR A 36 -30.94 13.06 -9.37
CA TYR A 36 -29.64 12.74 -8.77
C TYR A 36 -28.91 13.97 -8.24
N ARG A 37 -29.00 15.11 -8.94
CA ARG A 37 -28.49 16.39 -8.42
C ARG A 37 -29.15 16.74 -7.10
N TRP A 38 -30.47 16.60 -6.99
CA TRP A 38 -31.19 16.87 -5.74
C TRP A 38 -30.81 15.91 -4.61
N MET A 39 -30.55 14.63 -4.91
CA MET A 39 -30.03 13.67 -3.91
C MET A 39 -28.65 14.08 -3.41
N LYS A 40 -27.78 14.60 -4.28
CA LYS A 40 -26.44 15.07 -3.90
C LYS A 40 -26.51 16.34 -3.02
N GLU A 41 -27.42 17.25 -3.34
CA GLU A 41 -27.58 18.53 -2.63
C GLU A 41 -28.37 18.41 -1.31
N ASP A 42 -29.30 17.45 -1.20
CA ASP A 42 -30.20 17.29 -0.06
C ASP A 42 -30.07 15.89 0.56
N LYS A 43 -29.29 15.83 1.65
CA LYS A 43 -29.04 14.59 2.39
C LYS A 43 -30.32 13.97 2.96
N LYS A 44 -31.33 14.76 3.34
CA LYS A 44 -32.60 14.22 3.85
C LYS A 44 -33.38 13.53 2.73
N PHE A 45 -33.37 14.11 1.54
CA PHE A 45 -33.98 13.49 0.37
C PHE A 45 -33.27 12.19 -0.02
N LEU A 46 -31.93 12.17 -0.03
CA LEU A 46 -31.14 10.95 -0.27
C LEU A 46 -31.53 9.81 0.68
N ILE A 47 -31.55 10.07 1.99
CA ILE A 47 -31.90 9.06 3.01
C ILE A 47 -33.31 8.52 2.73
N ARG A 48 -34.28 9.40 2.51
CA ARG A 48 -35.67 9.00 2.24
C ARG A 48 -35.81 8.17 0.97
N ILE A 49 -35.08 8.51 -0.09
CA ILE A 49 -35.07 7.70 -1.33
C ILE A 49 -34.45 6.33 -1.08
N ASN A 50 -33.36 6.24 -0.31
CA ASN A 50 -32.75 4.95 0.01
C ASN A 50 -33.68 4.06 0.85
N GLU A 51 -34.37 4.64 1.83
CA GLU A 51 -35.40 3.95 2.62
C GLU A 51 -36.54 3.45 1.72
N ALA A 52 -37.08 4.33 0.85
CA ALA A 52 -38.11 3.96 -0.11
C ALA A 52 -37.66 2.85 -1.06
N MET A 53 -36.43 2.91 -1.59
CA MET A 53 -35.85 1.85 -2.43
C MET A 53 -35.76 0.51 -1.69
N SER A 54 -35.34 0.53 -0.41
CA SER A 54 -35.25 -0.68 0.41
C SER A 54 -36.62 -1.33 0.61
N LEU A 55 -37.62 -0.53 1.00
CA LEU A 55 -39.00 -0.99 1.18
C LEU A 55 -39.60 -1.51 -0.13
N GLY A 56 -39.43 -0.77 -1.23
CA GLY A 56 -39.91 -1.17 -2.55
C GLY A 56 -39.25 -2.45 -3.07
N ASN A 57 -37.95 -2.64 -2.82
CA ASN A 57 -37.27 -3.90 -3.16
C ASN A 57 -37.84 -5.09 -2.38
N GLY A 58 -38.24 -4.88 -1.11
CA GLY A 58 -38.96 -5.88 -0.32
C GLY A 58 -40.28 -6.28 -0.99
N LEU A 59 -41.10 -5.30 -1.38
CA LEU A 59 -42.38 -5.55 -2.07
C LEU A 59 -42.19 -6.30 -3.40
N VAL A 60 -41.23 -5.87 -4.22
CA VAL A 60 -40.92 -6.57 -5.49
C VAL A 60 -40.45 -8.00 -5.23
N SER A 61 -39.66 -8.22 -4.18
CA SER A 61 -39.22 -9.56 -3.76
C SER A 61 -40.41 -10.45 -3.36
N GLU A 62 -41.37 -9.94 -2.59
CA GLU A 62 -42.59 -10.68 -2.23
C GLU A 62 -43.42 -11.06 -3.46
N VAL A 63 -43.60 -10.13 -4.41
CA VAL A 63 -44.27 -10.40 -5.68
C VAL A 63 -43.51 -11.46 -6.49
N ALA A 64 -42.19 -11.36 -6.55
CA ALA A 64 -41.36 -12.36 -7.23
C ALA A 64 -41.48 -13.74 -6.57
N ILE A 65 -41.53 -13.82 -5.24
CA ILE A 65 -41.77 -15.08 -4.52
C ILE A 65 -43.14 -15.64 -4.88
N SER A 66 -44.18 -14.82 -4.93
CA SER A 66 -45.52 -15.24 -5.35
C SER A 66 -45.52 -15.83 -6.77
N ASN A 67 -44.86 -15.17 -7.72
CA ASN A 67 -44.71 -15.66 -9.10
C ASN A 67 -43.97 -17.00 -9.15
N VAL A 68 -42.92 -17.17 -8.35
CA VAL A 68 -42.19 -18.44 -8.26
C VAL A 68 -43.11 -19.55 -7.74
N LEU A 69 -43.88 -19.29 -6.68
CA LEU A 69 -44.84 -20.26 -6.13
C LEU A 69 -45.94 -20.61 -7.13
N GLU A 70 -46.44 -19.65 -7.90
CA GLU A 70 -47.42 -19.90 -8.95
C GLU A 70 -46.84 -20.76 -10.09
N GLY A 71 -45.60 -20.48 -10.52
CA GLY A 71 -44.89 -21.31 -11.49
C GLY A 71 -44.74 -22.77 -11.02
N ILE A 72 -44.42 -22.97 -9.75
CA ILE A 72 -44.36 -24.32 -9.13
C ILE A 72 -45.74 -24.99 -9.15
N LYS A 73 -46.81 -24.27 -8.78
CA LYS A 73 -48.19 -24.80 -8.83
C LYS A 73 -48.58 -25.25 -10.24
N ARG A 74 -48.11 -24.53 -11.26
CA ARG A 74 -48.29 -24.87 -12.69
C ARG A 74 -47.38 -26.01 -13.17
N LYS A 75 -46.59 -26.62 -12.26
CA LYS A 75 -45.61 -27.68 -12.54
C LYS A 75 -44.53 -27.27 -13.54
N ASP A 76 -44.16 -25.99 -13.56
CA ASP A 76 -43.05 -25.51 -14.37
C ASP A 76 -41.72 -25.97 -13.76
N ALA A 77 -40.93 -26.71 -14.54
CA ALA A 77 -39.65 -27.27 -14.13
C ALA A 77 -38.60 -26.18 -13.84
N MET A 78 -38.66 -25.03 -14.52
CA MET A 78 -37.71 -23.93 -14.33
C MET A 78 -37.87 -23.29 -12.95
N TYR A 79 -39.11 -22.96 -12.56
CA TYR A 79 -39.42 -22.40 -11.25
C TYR A 79 -39.15 -23.39 -10.12
N THR A 80 -39.48 -24.66 -10.32
CA THR A 80 -39.21 -25.74 -9.35
C THR A 80 -37.70 -25.91 -9.12
N LYS A 81 -36.92 -25.97 -10.20
CA LYS A 81 -35.46 -26.05 -10.14
C LYS A 81 -34.85 -24.83 -9.46
N TYR A 82 -35.31 -23.63 -9.83
CA TYR A 82 -34.85 -22.38 -9.23
C TYR A 82 -35.10 -22.37 -7.71
N TRP A 83 -36.28 -22.76 -7.26
CA TRP A 83 -36.61 -22.81 -5.83
C TRP A 83 -35.72 -23.80 -5.07
N LEU A 84 -35.60 -25.03 -5.57
CA LEU A 84 -34.79 -26.07 -4.94
C LEU A 84 -33.31 -25.65 -4.87
N SER A 85 -32.76 -25.06 -5.93
CA SER A 85 -31.34 -24.68 -5.96
C SER A 85 -30.97 -23.56 -4.99
N HIS A 86 -31.93 -22.78 -4.49
CA HIS A 86 -31.67 -21.69 -3.54
C HIS A 86 -32.09 -22.04 -2.10
N ARG A 87 -33.03 -22.96 -1.91
CA ARG A 87 -33.61 -23.29 -0.59
C ARG A 87 -33.18 -24.65 -0.05
N HIS A 88 -32.84 -25.61 -0.90
CA HIS A 88 -32.48 -26.96 -0.48
C HIS A 88 -30.96 -27.18 -0.59
N PRO A 89 -30.25 -27.55 0.50
CA PRO A 89 -28.81 -27.78 0.48
C PRO A 89 -28.35 -28.73 -0.62
N ASP A 90 -29.03 -29.88 -0.78
CA ASP A 90 -28.65 -30.91 -1.75
C ASP A 90 -28.75 -30.47 -3.22
N PHE A 91 -29.51 -29.41 -3.50
CA PHE A 91 -29.70 -28.87 -4.85
C PHE A 91 -28.94 -27.56 -5.07
N ARG A 92 -28.29 -27.01 -4.05
CA ARG A 92 -27.38 -25.88 -4.22
C ARG A 92 -26.23 -26.32 -5.09
N ARG A 93 -25.92 -25.54 -6.13
CA ARG A 93 -24.74 -25.78 -6.93
C ARG A 93 -23.52 -25.70 -6.00
N PRO A 94 -22.57 -26.66 -6.07
CA PRO A 94 -21.31 -26.53 -5.36
C PRO A 94 -20.70 -25.19 -5.75
N PHE A 95 -20.28 -24.41 -4.76
CA PHE A 95 -19.53 -23.20 -5.01
C PHE A 95 -18.21 -23.61 -5.66
N VAL A 96 -18.14 -23.53 -6.98
CA VAL A 96 -16.90 -23.76 -7.71
C VAL A 96 -16.09 -22.49 -7.55
N PHE A 97 -15.13 -22.49 -6.62
CA PHE A 97 -14.09 -21.47 -6.62
C PHE A 97 -13.32 -21.64 -7.93
N LYS A 98 -13.68 -20.87 -8.95
CA LYS A 98 -12.86 -20.74 -10.14
C LYS A 98 -11.64 -19.95 -9.67
N VAL A 99 -10.54 -20.65 -9.42
CA VAL A 99 -9.23 -19.98 -9.38
C VAL A 99 -9.04 -19.49 -10.82
N ASP A 100 -9.26 -18.21 -11.06
CA ASP A 100 -8.93 -17.64 -12.35
C ASP A 100 -7.42 -17.83 -12.55
N SER A 101 -6.98 -18.28 -13.73
CA SER A 101 -5.56 -18.55 -13.99
C SER A 101 -4.68 -17.34 -13.66
N ASP A 102 -5.26 -16.13 -13.74
CA ASP A 102 -4.64 -14.87 -13.36
C ASP A 102 -4.25 -14.80 -11.86
N ASP A 103 -5.04 -15.39 -10.97
CA ASP A 103 -4.70 -15.43 -9.53
C ASP A 103 -3.51 -16.35 -9.25
N LEU A 104 -3.42 -17.48 -9.96
CA LEU A 104 -2.29 -18.39 -9.86
C LEU A 104 -1.01 -17.77 -10.44
N ILE A 105 -1.14 -17.06 -11.57
CA ILE A 105 -0.04 -16.32 -12.20
C ILE A 105 0.42 -15.16 -11.32
N ASN A 106 -0.50 -14.42 -10.70
CA ASN A 106 -0.16 -13.32 -9.79
C ASN A 106 0.52 -13.82 -8.50
N HIS A 107 0.04 -14.91 -7.92
CA HIS A 107 0.70 -15.55 -6.78
C HIS A 107 2.10 -16.03 -7.14
N PHE A 108 2.26 -16.69 -8.29
CA PHE A 108 3.57 -17.15 -8.77
C PHE A 108 4.53 -15.99 -9.05
N ARG A 109 4.05 -14.92 -9.71
CA ARG A 109 4.82 -13.71 -9.98
C ARG A 109 5.29 -13.03 -8.70
N SER A 110 4.41 -12.87 -7.71
CA SER A 110 4.75 -12.27 -6.41
C SER A 110 5.79 -13.12 -5.65
N THR A 111 5.65 -14.45 -5.69
CA THR A 111 6.61 -15.36 -5.07
C THR A 111 7.99 -15.24 -5.73
N MET A 112 8.05 -15.21 -7.06
CA MET A 112 9.30 -15.09 -7.81
C MET A 112 9.95 -13.71 -7.63
N GLU A 113 9.18 -12.63 -7.57
CA GLU A 113 9.67 -11.28 -7.26
C GLU A 113 10.34 -11.23 -5.88
N GLY A 114 9.77 -11.90 -4.88
CA GLY A 114 10.36 -12.01 -3.54
C GLY A 114 11.65 -12.87 -3.50
N VAL A 115 11.78 -13.87 -4.35
CA VAL A 115 13.02 -14.66 -4.50
C VAL A 115 14.12 -13.81 -5.16
N LYS A 116 13.80 -13.15 -6.27
CA LYS A 116 14.76 -12.30 -7.01
C LYS A 116 15.26 -11.13 -6.17
N LYS A 117 14.37 -10.52 -5.36
CA LYS A 117 14.73 -9.45 -4.44
C LYS A 117 15.75 -9.91 -3.40
N ARG A 118 15.56 -11.09 -2.79
CA ARG A 118 16.50 -11.67 -1.82
C ARG A 118 17.86 -11.96 -2.45
N GLU A 119 17.87 -12.49 -3.66
CA GLU A 119 19.11 -12.76 -4.40
C GLU A 119 19.88 -11.47 -4.72
N ILE A 120 19.17 -10.39 -5.09
CA ILE A 120 19.78 -9.06 -5.28
C ILE A 120 20.33 -8.51 -3.96
N GLU A 121 19.57 -8.62 -2.86
CA GLU A 121 20.00 -8.16 -1.53
C GLU A 121 21.25 -8.92 -1.04
N GLU A 122 21.29 -10.24 -1.24
CA GLU A 122 22.44 -11.10 -0.91
C GLU A 122 23.67 -10.74 -1.74
N ASN A 123 23.50 -10.52 -3.06
CA ASN A 123 24.58 -10.08 -3.92
C ASN A 123 25.13 -8.70 -3.54
N ILE A 124 24.26 -7.75 -3.15
CA ILE A 124 24.68 -6.44 -2.64
C ILE A 124 25.46 -6.60 -1.32
N MET A 125 24.97 -7.41 -0.39
CA MET A 125 25.66 -7.68 0.87
C MET A 125 27.04 -8.31 0.68
N ASN A 126 27.16 -9.30 -0.23
CA ASN A 126 28.43 -9.96 -0.53
C ASN A 126 29.42 -8.99 -1.19
N ALA A 127 28.95 -8.13 -2.11
CA ALA A 127 29.77 -7.12 -2.76
C ALA A 127 30.29 -6.03 -1.81
N ILE A 128 29.46 -5.60 -0.84
CA ILE A 128 29.89 -4.70 0.24
C ILE A 128 31.00 -5.35 1.07
N THR A 129 30.81 -6.61 1.44
CA THR A 129 31.74 -7.36 2.29
C THR A 129 33.11 -7.56 1.62
N GLU A 130 33.16 -7.95 0.34
CA GLU A 130 34.43 -8.11 -0.39
C GLU A 130 35.16 -6.77 -0.64
N GLY A 131 34.41 -5.69 -0.89
CA GLY A 131 34.96 -4.34 -1.07
C GLY A 131 35.58 -3.79 0.21
N ASP A 132 34.95 -4.04 1.36
CA ASP A 132 35.43 -3.61 2.67
C ASP A 132 36.62 -4.44 3.14
N ILE A 133 36.65 -5.76 2.88
CA ILE A 133 37.80 -6.62 3.18
C ILE A 133 39.05 -6.15 2.42
N LYS A 134 38.94 -5.87 1.10
CA LYS A 134 40.08 -5.39 0.31
C LYS A 134 40.63 -4.05 0.79
N LYS A 135 39.74 -3.10 1.12
CA LYS A 135 40.15 -1.80 1.68
C LYS A 135 40.84 -1.96 3.03
N HIS A 136 40.36 -2.86 3.88
CA HIS A 136 40.97 -3.13 5.18
C HIS A 136 42.35 -3.78 5.04
N GLU A 137 42.51 -4.74 4.13
CA GLU A 137 43.81 -5.36 3.82
C GLU A 137 44.82 -4.36 3.25
N GLU A 138 44.38 -3.46 2.36
CA GLU A 138 45.22 -2.40 1.81
C GLU A 138 45.61 -1.36 2.87
N ALA A 139 44.67 -0.98 3.74
CA ALA A 139 44.93 -0.09 4.87
C ALA A 139 45.89 -0.72 5.90
N GLU A 140 45.73 -2.01 6.21
CA GLU A 140 46.64 -2.74 7.11
C GLU A 140 48.05 -2.84 6.54
N LYS A 141 48.19 -3.15 5.24
CA LYS A 141 49.50 -3.14 4.57
C LYS A 141 50.13 -1.76 4.61
N SER A 142 49.37 -0.72 4.27
CA SER A 142 49.86 0.66 4.31
C SER A 142 50.24 1.10 5.73
N ALA A 143 49.50 0.69 6.75
CA ALA A 143 49.80 0.97 8.15
C ALA A 143 51.06 0.22 8.60
N SER A 144 51.23 -1.05 8.19
CA SER A 144 52.43 -1.84 8.49
C SER A 144 53.68 -1.24 7.85
N GLU A 145 53.62 -0.86 6.56
CA GLU A 145 54.71 -0.17 5.86
C GLU A 145 55.06 1.16 6.53
N PHE A 146 54.04 1.93 6.95
CA PHE A 146 54.22 3.17 7.69
C PHE A 146 54.91 2.93 9.04
N LEU A 147 54.47 1.94 9.81
CA LEU A 147 55.05 1.61 11.12
C LEU A 147 56.48 1.10 11.01
N ASP A 148 56.81 0.29 10.01
CA ASP A 148 58.20 -0.15 9.78
C ASP A 148 59.10 1.02 9.37
N LYS A 149 58.60 1.90 8.49
CA LYS A 149 59.28 3.15 8.17
C LYS A 149 59.52 3.98 9.43
N TRP A 150 58.53 4.12 10.32
CA TRP A 150 58.67 4.88 11.56
C TRP A 150 59.55 4.21 12.60
N ARG A 151 59.54 2.87 12.73
CA ARG A 151 60.49 2.14 13.57
C ARG A 151 61.93 2.44 13.15
N SER A 152 62.20 2.54 11.85
CA SER A 152 63.53 2.92 11.33
C SER A 152 63.93 4.36 11.67
N VAL A 153 62.96 5.26 11.81
CA VAL A 153 63.18 6.66 12.20
C VAL A 153 63.40 6.79 13.71
N LEU A 154 62.64 6.04 14.51
CA LEU A 154 62.71 6.03 15.97
C LEU A 154 63.91 5.22 16.51
N SER A 155 64.51 4.32 15.73
CA SER A 155 65.68 3.53 16.16
C SER A 155 67.02 4.28 16.09
N LYS A 156 67.05 5.59 15.81
CA LYS A 156 68.27 6.40 15.85
C LYS A 156 68.35 7.20 17.16
N PRO A 157 69.35 6.95 18.02
CA PRO A 157 69.42 7.50 19.37
C PRO A 157 69.89 8.96 19.36
N ASN A 158 68.94 9.89 19.46
CA ASN A 158 69.10 11.15 20.19
C ASN A 158 67.72 11.82 20.24
N GLU A 159 67.01 11.66 21.37
CA GLU A 159 65.66 12.18 21.63
C GLU A 159 65.48 13.67 21.26
N TYR A 160 66.56 14.44 21.33
CA TYR A 160 66.59 15.85 20.95
C TYR A 160 66.27 16.10 19.47
N ARG A 161 66.73 15.23 18.57
CA ARG A 161 66.52 15.40 17.12
C ARG A 161 65.08 15.05 16.71
N ALA A 162 64.45 14.11 17.42
CA ALA A 162 63.04 13.77 17.20
C ALA A 162 62.11 14.90 17.61
N GLN A 163 62.42 15.61 18.70
CA GLN A 163 61.68 16.80 19.13
C GLN A 163 61.82 17.96 18.13
N GLU A 164 63.03 18.22 17.61
CA GLU A 164 63.24 19.24 16.59
C GLU A 164 62.49 18.92 15.27
N ILE A 165 62.50 17.65 14.86
CA ILE A 165 61.76 17.20 13.67
C ILE A 165 60.25 17.31 13.91
N PHE A 166 59.77 17.00 15.11
CA PHE A 166 58.35 17.13 15.48
C PHE A 166 57.89 18.59 15.45
N GLU A 167 58.67 19.50 16.05
CA GLU A 167 58.37 20.95 16.02
C GLU A 167 58.46 21.52 14.60
N LYS A 168 59.44 21.08 13.81
CA LYS A 168 59.54 21.47 12.40
C LYS A 168 58.35 20.97 11.58
N TRP A 169 57.96 19.71 11.77
CA TRP A 169 56.79 19.14 11.11
C TRP A 169 55.49 19.83 11.55
N LYS A 170 55.34 20.12 12.85
CA LYS A 170 54.19 20.87 13.38
C LYS A 170 54.08 22.25 12.73
N LYS A 171 55.19 22.97 12.58
CA LYS A 171 55.25 24.23 11.82
C LYS A 171 54.90 24.04 10.35
N GLU A 172 55.50 23.08 9.66
CA GLU A 172 55.20 22.79 8.26
C GLU A 172 53.72 22.38 8.07
N TYR A 173 53.12 21.70 9.05
CA TYR A 173 51.71 21.29 9.04
C TYR A 173 50.77 22.49 9.27
N GLU A 174 51.07 23.35 10.25
CA GLU A 174 50.37 24.62 10.50
C GLU A 174 50.48 25.57 9.29
N GLU A 175 51.64 25.62 8.62
CA GLU A 175 51.86 26.39 7.38
C GLU A 175 51.19 25.76 6.14
N SER A 176 51.05 24.43 6.09
CA SER A 176 50.39 23.73 4.98
C SER A 176 48.87 23.97 4.91
N GLY A 177 48.30 24.66 5.90
CA GLY A 177 46.88 25.03 5.97
C GLY A 177 45.93 23.84 6.06
N LYS A 178 46.44 22.62 6.25
CA LYS A 178 45.64 21.42 6.43
C LYS A 178 45.15 21.42 7.87
N GLU A 179 43.83 21.59 8.04
CA GLU A 179 43.23 21.54 9.37
C GLU A 179 43.55 20.19 10.03
N PRO A 180 44.00 20.18 11.29
CA PRO A 180 44.15 18.93 12.02
C PRO A 180 42.81 18.19 12.01
N PRO A 181 42.80 16.85 11.93
CA PRO A 181 41.57 16.07 11.77
C PRO A 181 40.51 16.53 12.77
N LYS A 182 39.40 17.07 12.27
CA LYS A 182 38.35 17.65 13.11
C LYS A 182 37.73 16.56 13.96
N MET A 183 37.91 16.66 15.27
CA MET A 183 37.16 15.85 16.24
C MET A 183 35.69 16.25 16.17
N THR A 184 34.81 15.36 15.71
CA THR A 184 33.37 15.59 15.79
C THR A 184 32.83 15.00 17.09
N LYS A 185 32.28 15.87 17.95
CA LYS A 185 31.57 15.50 19.19
C LYS A 185 30.36 14.62 18.88
N LYS A 186 30.16 13.55 19.67
CA LYS A 186 28.95 12.72 19.63
C LYS A 186 27.70 13.53 20.05
N PRO A 187 26.48 13.05 19.75
CA PRO A 187 25.23 13.73 20.11
C PRO A 187 25.03 13.94 21.62
N ASP A 188 25.81 13.27 22.47
CA ASP A 188 25.83 13.44 23.94
C ASP A 188 26.93 14.42 24.42
N GLY A 189 27.69 15.02 23.50
CA GLY A 189 28.69 16.03 23.80
C GLY A 189 30.10 15.53 24.12
N SER A 190 30.39 14.22 23.98
CA SER A 190 31.74 13.68 24.15
C SER A 190 32.45 13.37 22.81
N ASP A 191 33.72 13.76 22.67
CA ASP A 191 34.54 13.55 21.46
C ASP A 191 35.07 12.11 21.39
N LEU A 192 35.03 11.49 20.19
CA LEU A 192 35.86 10.30 19.89
C LEU A 192 36.70 10.55 18.62
N PRO A 193 37.96 10.08 18.61
CA PRO A 193 38.86 10.20 17.47
C PRO A 193 38.32 9.39 16.29
N LEU A 194 38.20 10.02 15.12
CA LEU A 194 37.73 9.35 13.91
C LEU A 194 38.84 8.46 13.32
N MET A 195 38.49 7.20 13.04
CA MET A 195 39.16 6.35 12.04
C MET A 195 39.01 6.94 10.65
#